data_AF-A0A1Q7G2G3-F1
#
_entry.id   AF-A0A1Q7G2G3-F1
#
_cell.length_a   1.000
_cell.length_b   1.000
_cell.length_c   1.000
_cell.angle_alpha   90.00
_cell.angle_beta   90.00
_cell.angle_gamma   90.00
#
_symmetry.space_group_name_H-M   'P 1'
#
loop_
_entity.id
_entity.type
_entity.pdbx_description
1 polymer ?
#
loop_
_entity_poly.entity_id
_entity_poly.type
_entity_poly.pdbx_seq_one_letter_code
_entity_poly.pdbx_strand_id
1 'polypeptide(L)'
;MKIRTITFDFWGTLLHDGPSSDDRYKRTRLTAFENILASAGETVPRNVLDRGYDESGAYLGRIWSTHRDVPVQEHVRALLAAVEPTLPDRLSGSVMAALVEAYARPALLVPPAVDGSARGALEALRERGYTLAVVSNTMRTPGATLRKSRTPPFRTRSGSASRILRSSRSPSAPSAGSPRRPSTSATMRSSTCRARARRACG
;
A
#
# COMPACT_ATOMS: atom_id res chain seq x y z
N MET A 1 9.22 25.59 -33.25
CA MET A 1 9.59 24.28 -32.67
C MET A 1 8.34 23.40 -32.57
N LYS A 2 8.42 22.09 -32.85
CA LYS A 2 7.29 21.15 -32.68
C LYS A 2 7.58 20.20 -31.52
N ILE A 3 6.70 20.14 -30.53
CA ILE A 3 6.80 19.20 -29.40
C ILE A 3 6.57 17.78 -29.94
N ARG A 4 7.44 16.84 -29.58
CA ARG A 4 7.38 15.43 -29.99
C ARG A 4 7.23 14.47 -28.81
N THR A 5 7.76 14.85 -27.66
CA THR A 5 7.80 14.01 -26.45
C THR A 5 7.26 14.79 -25.28
N ILE A 6 6.46 14.14 -24.45
CA ILE A 6 5.95 14.67 -23.19
C ILE A 6 6.45 13.74 -22.08
N THR A 7 7.15 14.32 -21.10
CA THR A 7 7.61 13.61 -19.91
C THR A 7 6.68 13.89 -18.74
N PHE A 8 6.36 12.87 -17.97
CA PHE A 8 5.57 12.99 -16.75
C PHE A 8 6.44 12.70 -15.54
N ASP A 9 6.22 13.46 -14.48
CA ASP A 9 6.57 13.01 -13.15
C ASP A 9 5.64 11.85 -12.72
N PHE A 10 6.04 11.10 -11.70
CA PHE A 10 5.32 9.93 -11.23
C PHE A 10 4.45 10.26 -10.02
N TRP A 11 5.07 10.72 -8.93
CA TRP A 11 4.41 11.03 -7.67
C TRP A 11 3.70 12.39 -7.75
N GLY A 12 2.47 12.49 -7.23
CA GLY A 12 1.67 13.71 -7.28
C GLY A 12 1.15 14.09 -8.68
N THR A 13 1.55 13.35 -9.73
CA THR A 13 1.07 13.54 -11.11
C THR A 13 0.27 12.33 -11.59
N LEU A 14 0.87 11.13 -11.56
CA LEU A 14 0.22 9.90 -12.02
C LEU A 14 -0.33 9.08 -10.84
N LEU A 15 0.38 9.09 -9.70
CA LEU A 15 -0.04 8.40 -8.48
C LEU A 15 0.07 9.32 -7.27
N HIS A 16 -0.85 9.12 -6.33
CA HIS A 16 -0.97 9.88 -5.10
C HIS A 16 -0.82 8.97 -3.89
N ASP A 17 0.03 9.38 -2.96
CA ASP A 17 0.04 8.84 -1.61
C ASP A 17 -0.78 9.76 -0.71
N GLY A 18 -1.85 9.23 -0.12
CA GLY A 18 -2.61 9.97 0.90
C GLY A 18 -1.79 10.09 2.20
N PRO A 19 -2.17 10.98 3.13
CA PRO A 19 -1.46 11.14 4.41
C PRO A 19 -1.28 9.82 5.18
N SER A 20 -2.27 8.94 5.10
CA SER A 20 -2.24 7.61 5.73
C SER A 20 -1.31 6.58 5.07
N SER A 21 -0.74 6.88 3.90
CA SER A 21 0.20 5.99 3.20
C SER A 21 1.58 6.02 3.84
N ASP A 22 2.03 7.19 4.30
CA ASP A 22 3.39 7.33 4.84
C ASP A 22 3.55 6.56 6.15
N ASP A 23 2.56 6.63 7.05
CA ASP A 23 2.50 5.84 8.28
C ASP A 23 2.49 4.33 8.00
N ARG A 24 1.73 3.92 6.98
CA ARG A 24 1.66 2.50 6.57
C ARG A 24 3.00 2.02 6.01
N TYR A 25 3.67 2.83 5.19
CA TYR A 25 4.99 2.49 4.68
C TYR A 25 6.04 2.47 5.79
N LYS A 26 6.09 3.49 6.66
CA LYS A 26 7.00 3.55 7.81
C LYS A 26 6.84 2.31 8.68
N ARG A 27 5.61 1.97 9.07
CA ARG A 27 5.35 0.77 9.88
C ARG A 27 5.86 -0.49 9.20
N THR A 28 5.56 -0.68 7.91
CA THR A 28 6.00 -1.85 7.14
C THR A 28 7.52 -1.95 7.04
N ARG A 29 8.21 -0.84 6.79
CA ARG A 29 9.68 -0.78 6.73
C ARG A 29 10.29 -1.19 8.06
N LEU A 30 9.84 -0.55 9.14
CA LEU A 30 10.47 -0.71 10.43
C LEU A 30 10.18 -2.08 11.06
N THR A 31 8.99 -2.66 10.85
CA THR A 31 8.74 -4.05 11.24
C THR A 31 9.65 -5.03 10.49
N ALA A 32 9.92 -4.79 9.20
CA ALA A 32 10.86 -5.61 8.46
C ALA A 32 12.30 -5.42 8.96
N PHE A 33 12.70 -4.18 9.30
CA PHE A 33 14.03 -3.89 9.86
C PHE A 33 14.23 -4.61 11.19
N GLU A 34 13.28 -4.55 12.10
CA GLU A 34 13.32 -5.26 13.39
C GLU A 34 13.60 -6.75 13.20
N ASN A 35 12.85 -7.40 12.31
CA ASN A 35 13.00 -8.83 12.05
C ASN A 35 14.35 -9.18 11.40
N ILE A 36 14.79 -8.37 10.44
CA ILE A 36 16.06 -8.61 9.72
C ILE A 36 17.25 -8.40 10.65
N LEU A 37 17.25 -7.34 11.45
CA LEU A 37 18.32 -7.03 12.41
C LEU A 37 18.38 -8.09 13.51
N ALA A 38 17.23 -8.47 14.09
CA ALA A 38 17.18 -9.52 15.10
C ALA A 38 17.72 -10.87 14.58
N SER A 39 17.38 -11.22 13.34
CA SER A 39 17.91 -12.43 12.68
C SER A 39 19.42 -12.38 12.43
N ALA A 40 20.00 -11.18 12.40
CA ALA A 40 21.44 -10.94 12.28
C ALA A 40 22.15 -10.81 13.65
N GLY A 41 21.43 -10.97 14.76
CA GLY A 41 21.96 -10.82 16.12
C GLY A 41 21.97 -9.38 16.66
N GLU A 42 21.44 -8.42 15.90
CA GLU A 42 21.36 -7.01 16.29
C GLU A 42 19.97 -6.71 16.84
N THR A 43 19.86 -6.55 18.17
CA THR A 43 18.58 -6.24 18.80
C THR A 43 18.44 -4.73 18.95
N VAL A 44 17.61 -4.12 18.11
CA VAL A 44 17.31 -2.67 18.15
C VAL A 44 15.87 -2.44 18.61
N PRO A 45 15.64 -1.69 19.70
CA PRO A 45 14.29 -1.36 20.14
C PRO A 45 13.50 -0.55 19.11
N ARG A 46 12.19 -0.82 19.00
CA ARG A 46 11.27 -0.17 18.06
C ARG A 46 11.36 1.35 18.04
N ASN A 47 11.34 1.95 19.23
CA ASN A 47 11.38 3.40 19.42
C ASN A 47 12.70 4.03 18.93
N VAL A 48 13.81 3.29 18.98
CA VAL A 48 15.10 3.73 18.45
C VAL A 48 15.07 3.69 16.92
N LEU A 49 14.50 2.64 16.32
CA LEU A 49 14.28 2.57 14.87
C LEU A 49 13.34 3.67 14.36
N ASP A 50 12.25 3.95 15.07
CA ASP A 50 11.34 5.04 14.73
C ASP A 50 12.07 6.39 14.75
N ARG A 51 12.90 6.66 15.77
CA ARG A 51 13.73 7.87 15.84
C ARG A 51 14.75 7.93 14.70
N GLY A 52 15.49 6.85 14.45
CA GLY A 52 16.47 6.80 13.36
C GLY A 52 15.84 7.00 11.98
N TYR A 53 14.61 6.52 11.77
CA TYR A 53 13.84 6.78 10.55
C TYR A 53 13.49 8.26 10.41
N ASP A 54 13.06 8.91 11.49
CA ASP A 54 12.69 10.33 11.47
C ASP A 54 13.92 11.23 11.27
N GLU A 55 15.02 10.93 11.95
CA GLU A 55 16.29 11.67 11.82
C GLU A 55 16.90 11.52 10.41
N SER A 56 16.97 10.28 9.90
CA SER A 56 17.41 10.05 8.51
C SER A 56 16.47 10.69 7.51
N GLY A 57 15.16 10.70 7.78
CA GLY A 57 14.18 11.41 6.96
C GLY A 57 14.42 12.92 6.91
N ALA A 58 14.71 13.55 8.05
CA ALA A 58 15.06 14.96 8.10
C ALA A 58 16.39 15.27 7.38
N TYR A 59 17.39 14.39 7.52
CA TYR A 59 18.65 14.48 6.79
C TYR A 59 18.45 14.42 5.27
N LEU A 60 17.74 13.41 4.78
CA LEU A 60 17.43 13.27 3.36
C LEU A 60 16.59 14.45 2.85
N GLY A 61 15.65 14.95 3.65
CA GLY A 61 14.87 16.15 3.35
C GLY A 61 15.73 17.37 3.02
N ARG A 62 16.81 17.60 3.80
CA ARG A 62 17.78 18.68 3.53
C ARG A 62 18.54 18.50 2.22
N ILE A 63 18.84 17.25 1.83
CA ILE A 63 19.50 16.98 0.55
C ILE A 63 18.51 17.20 -0.61
N TRP A 64 17.30 16.67 -0.50
CA TRP A 64 16.27 16.81 -1.52
C TRP A 64 15.89 18.29 -1.75
N SER A 65 15.92 19.13 -0.71
CA SER A 65 15.71 20.58 -0.88
C SER A 65 16.79 21.28 -1.73
N THR A 66 17.91 20.61 -2.01
CA THR A 66 18.96 21.10 -2.91
C THR A 66 18.85 20.53 -4.34
N HIS A 67 17.73 19.88 -4.67
CA HIS A 67 17.50 19.21 -5.97
C HIS A 67 18.50 18.08 -6.27
N ARG A 68 19.01 17.44 -5.22
CA ARG A 68 19.92 16.30 -5.30
C ARG A 68 19.20 15.04 -4.89
N ASP A 69 19.43 13.94 -5.62
CA ASP A 69 18.93 12.62 -5.26
C ASP A 69 19.99 11.82 -4.48
N VAL A 70 19.52 10.88 -3.68
CA VAL A 70 20.36 10.02 -2.83
C VAL A 70 20.04 8.56 -3.16
N PRO A 71 21.05 7.69 -3.37
CA PRO A 71 20.81 6.27 -3.59
C PRO A 71 20.06 5.64 -2.40
N VAL A 72 19.13 4.73 -2.66
CA VAL A 72 18.33 4.10 -1.60
C VAL A 72 19.18 3.37 -0.56
N GLN A 73 20.34 2.85 -0.96
CA GLN A 73 21.32 2.23 -0.08
C GLN A 73 21.82 3.22 0.98
N GLU A 74 22.06 4.47 0.58
CA GLU A 74 22.47 5.53 1.49
C GLU A 74 21.34 5.99 2.40
N HIS A 75 20.07 5.85 2.00
CA HIS A 75 18.94 6.05 2.91
C HIS A 75 18.98 5.06 4.08
N VAL A 76 19.23 3.78 3.78
CA VAL A 76 19.30 2.72 4.79
C VAL A 76 20.52 2.92 5.69
N ARG A 77 21.69 3.25 5.11
CA ARG A 77 22.88 3.58 5.90
C ARG A 77 22.64 4.77 6.83
N ALA A 78 22.03 5.85 6.36
CA ALA A 78 21.71 7.01 7.19
C ALA A 78 20.76 6.66 8.34
N LEU A 79 19.75 5.81 8.10
CA LEU A 79 18.85 5.33 9.15
C LEU A 79 19.61 4.52 10.20
N LEU A 80 20.40 3.55 9.77
CA LEU A 80 21.15 2.68 10.68
C LEU A 80 22.22 3.46 11.46
N ALA A 81 22.89 4.43 10.84
CA ALA A 81 23.85 5.30 11.52
C ALA A 81 23.18 6.22 12.56
N ALA A 82 21.94 6.65 12.32
CA ALA A 82 21.15 7.41 13.30
C ALA A 82 20.66 6.55 14.48
N VAL A 83 20.45 5.24 14.25
CA VAL A 83 20.19 4.26 15.33
C VAL A 83 21.44 4.08 16.18
N GLU A 84 22.57 3.78 15.51
CA GLU A 84 23.88 3.64 16.14
C GLU A 84 24.97 3.85 15.09
N PRO A 85 25.94 4.77 15.30
CA PRO A 85 26.88 5.18 14.26
C PRO A 85 27.69 4.04 13.61
N THR A 86 28.02 2.98 14.36
CA THR A 86 28.84 1.87 13.87
C THR A 86 28.02 0.70 13.33
N LEU A 87 26.69 0.71 13.51
CA LEU A 87 25.81 -0.39 13.08
C LEU A 87 25.92 -0.70 11.58
N PRO A 88 25.94 0.27 10.64
CA PRO A 88 26.08 -0.03 9.21
C PRO A 88 27.30 -0.89 8.87
N ASP A 89 28.40 -0.71 9.61
CA ASP A 89 29.69 -1.36 9.34
C ASP A 89 29.77 -2.78 9.93
N ARG A 90 28.93 -3.10 10.92
CA ARG A 90 28.84 -4.45 11.51
C ARG A 90 28.02 -5.42 10.66
N LEU A 91 27.13 -4.90 9.82
CA LEU A 91 26.21 -5.72 9.05
C LEU A 91 26.90 -6.32 7.82
N SER A 92 26.64 -7.60 7.59
CA SER A 92 27.08 -8.25 6.35
C SER A 92 26.39 -7.64 5.12
N GLY A 93 27.02 -7.78 3.96
CA GLY A 93 26.46 -7.28 2.69
C GLY A 93 25.08 -7.87 2.35
N SER A 94 24.81 -9.12 2.74
CA SER A 94 23.49 -9.75 2.52
C SER A 94 22.41 -9.17 3.43
N VAL A 95 22.74 -8.87 4.69
CA VAL A 95 21.81 -8.20 5.62
C VAL A 95 21.51 -6.78 5.14
N MET A 96 22.53 -6.03 4.72
CA MET A 96 22.35 -4.69 4.15
C MET A 96 21.45 -4.73 2.90
N ALA A 97 21.67 -5.69 1.99
CA ALA A 97 20.83 -5.85 0.80
C ALA A 97 19.37 -6.17 1.15
N ALA A 98 19.13 -7.02 2.16
CA ALA A 98 17.79 -7.34 2.65
C ALA A 98 17.09 -6.11 3.25
N LEU A 99 17.80 -5.29 4.01
CA LEU A 99 17.28 -4.03 4.56
C LEU A 99 16.94 -3.03 3.45
N VAL A 100 17.78 -2.90 2.42
CA VAL A 100 17.52 -2.05 1.26
C VAL A 100 16.26 -2.47 0.50
N GLU A 101 16.10 -3.76 0.22
CA GLU A 101 14.88 -4.27 -0.41
C GLU A 101 13.66 -4.03 0.49
N ALA A 102 13.76 -4.29 1.80
CA ALA A 102 12.69 -4.04 2.75
C ALA A 102 12.29 -2.56 2.83
N TYR A 103 13.26 -1.65 2.74
CA TYR A 103 13.03 -0.21 2.72
C TYR A 103 12.30 0.25 1.46
N ALA A 104 12.70 -0.30 0.30
CA ALA A 104 12.20 0.09 -1.01
C ALA A 104 10.83 -0.50 -1.36
N ARG A 105 10.49 -1.68 -0.84
CA ARG A 105 9.31 -2.46 -1.26
C ARG A 105 7.91 -1.96 -0.85
N PRO A 106 7.67 -1.13 0.19
CA PRO A 106 6.32 -0.90 0.71
C PRO A 106 5.27 -0.44 -0.32
N ALA A 107 5.65 0.40 -1.28
CA ALA A 107 4.75 0.87 -2.33
C ALA A 107 4.28 -0.24 -3.31
N LEU A 108 4.93 -1.41 -3.29
CA LEU A 108 4.46 -2.60 -4.02
C LEU A 108 3.45 -3.42 -3.22
N LEU A 109 3.54 -3.37 -1.89
CA LEU A 109 2.66 -4.12 -0.98
C LEU A 109 1.36 -3.39 -0.72
N VAL A 110 1.45 -2.06 -0.65
CA VAL A 110 0.31 -1.16 -0.53
C VAL A 110 0.43 -0.17 -1.68
N PRO A 111 -0.15 -0.49 -2.85
CA PRO A 111 -0.04 0.39 -4.01
C PRO A 111 -0.64 1.78 -3.73
N PRO A 112 0.03 2.86 -4.20
CA PRO A 112 -0.54 4.20 -4.13
C PRO A 112 -1.80 4.31 -5.00
N ALA A 113 -2.62 5.32 -4.72
CA ALA A 113 -3.81 5.58 -5.52
C ALA A 113 -3.41 6.12 -6.90
N VAL A 114 -3.99 5.59 -7.97
CA VAL A 114 -3.82 6.14 -9.31
C VAL A 114 -4.72 7.35 -9.47
N ASP A 115 -4.20 8.44 -10.06
CA ASP A 115 -5.05 9.59 -10.39
C ASP A 115 -6.10 9.16 -11.43
N GLY A 116 -7.38 9.40 -11.12
CA GLY A 116 -8.50 8.97 -11.97
C GLY A 116 -8.48 9.60 -13.37
N SER A 117 -7.85 10.77 -13.52
CA SER A 117 -7.70 11.47 -14.80
C SER A 117 -6.48 11.04 -15.61
N ALA A 118 -5.48 10.41 -14.97
CA ALA A 118 -4.20 10.10 -15.60
C ALA A 118 -4.34 9.23 -16.84
N ARG A 119 -5.19 8.18 -16.79
CA ARG A 119 -5.40 7.28 -17.94
C ARG A 119 -5.90 8.04 -19.16
N GLY A 120 -6.98 8.82 -19.01
CA GLY A 120 -7.58 9.55 -20.13
C GLY A 120 -6.64 10.60 -20.71
N ALA A 121 -5.89 11.30 -19.85
CA ALA A 121 -4.89 12.27 -20.30
C ALA A 121 -3.76 11.62 -21.11
N LEU A 122 -3.22 10.50 -20.64
CA LEU A 122 -2.18 9.74 -21.36
C LEU A 122 -2.69 9.19 -22.69
N GLU A 123 -3.91 8.66 -22.73
CA GLU A 123 -4.53 8.14 -23.96
C GLU A 123 -4.73 9.26 -24.99
N ALA A 124 -5.29 10.40 -24.60
CA ALA A 124 -5.51 11.55 -25.48
C ALA A 124 -4.19 12.12 -26.05
N LEU A 125 -3.11 12.13 -25.26
CA LEU A 125 -1.81 12.59 -25.73
C LEU A 125 -1.15 11.60 -26.68
N ARG A 126 -1.29 10.29 -26.42
CA ARG A 126 -0.82 9.25 -27.34
C ARG A 126 -1.57 9.32 -28.68
N GLU A 127 -2.88 9.53 -28.67
CA GLU A 127 -3.71 9.67 -29.88
C GLU A 127 -3.29 10.88 -30.74
N ARG A 128 -2.80 11.94 -30.11
CA ARG A 128 -2.22 13.11 -30.79
C ARG A 128 -0.82 12.86 -31.36
N GLY A 129 -0.28 11.65 -31.24
CA GLY A 129 1.01 11.25 -31.79
C GLY A 129 2.21 11.68 -30.96
N TYR A 130 2.03 12.00 -29.67
CA TYR A 130 3.15 12.29 -28.77
C TYR A 130 3.80 11.01 -28.24
N THR A 131 5.14 11.00 -28.19
CA THR A 131 5.87 10.02 -27.41
C THR A 131 5.75 10.37 -25.92
N LEU A 132 5.40 9.39 -25.09
CA LEU A 132 5.24 9.60 -23.65
C LEU A 132 6.38 8.91 -22.90
N ALA A 133 6.95 9.60 -21.92
CA ALA A 133 8.00 9.05 -21.05
C ALA A 133 7.77 9.46 -19.59
N VAL A 134 8.35 8.73 -18.65
CA VAL A 134 8.35 9.08 -17.22
C VAL A 134 9.74 9.52 -16.83
N VAL A 135 9.86 10.70 -16.24
CA VAL A 135 11.08 11.24 -15.63
C VAL A 135 10.70 11.73 -14.25
N SER A 136 11.14 11.00 -13.22
CA SER A 136 10.70 11.23 -11.84
C SER A 136 11.82 10.90 -10.87
N ASN A 137 11.94 11.69 -9.81
CA ASN A 137 12.69 11.29 -8.63
C ASN A 137 11.85 10.25 -7.87
N THR A 138 12.46 9.09 -7.64
CA THR A 138 11.70 7.94 -7.09
C THR A 138 11.81 7.82 -5.57
N MET A 139 12.52 8.76 -4.94
CA MET A 139 12.59 8.97 -3.48
C MET A 139 12.91 7.66 -2.74
N ARG A 140 12.08 7.27 -1.77
CA ARG A 140 12.27 6.06 -0.96
C ARG A 140 11.95 4.76 -1.70
N THR A 141 11.38 4.83 -2.90
CA THR A 141 10.94 3.66 -3.70
C THR A 141 11.59 3.73 -5.07
N PRO A 142 12.85 3.29 -5.24
CA PRO A 142 13.61 3.49 -6.46
C PRO A 142 12.90 2.92 -7.70
N GLY A 143 13.13 3.53 -8.87
CA GLY A 143 12.51 3.11 -10.13
C GLY A 143 12.72 1.64 -10.49
N ALA A 144 13.81 1.01 -10.04
CA ALA A 144 14.03 -0.44 -10.18
C ALA A 144 12.98 -1.27 -9.43
N THR A 145 12.56 -0.81 -8.25
CA THR A 145 11.48 -1.42 -7.47
C THR A 145 10.12 -1.15 -8.13
N LEU A 146 9.86 0.10 -8.55
CA LEU A 146 8.60 0.45 -9.23
C LEU A 146 8.38 -0.34 -10.52
N ARG A 147 9.43 -0.67 -11.28
CA ARG A 147 9.29 -1.52 -12.48
C ARG A 147 8.70 -2.91 -12.18
N LYS A 148 8.83 -3.41 -10.95
CA LYS A 148 8.24 -4.69 -10.52
C LYS A 148 6.70 -4.61 -10.43
N SER A 149 6.10 -3.41 -10.34
CA SER A 149 4.64 -3.24 -10.36
C SER A 149 4.01 -3.43 -11.75
N ARG A 150 4.83 -3.56 -12.81
CA ARG A 150 4.35 -3.79 -14.18
C ARG A 150 3.77 -5.19 -14.40
N THR A 151 3.91 -6.10 -13.43
CA THR A 151 3.34 -7.45 -13.52
C THR A 151 1.86 -7.43 -13.12
N PRO A 152 0.92 -7.86 -13.98
CA PRO A 152 -0.47 -7.99 -13.57
C PRO A 152 -0.69 -9.30 -12.81
N PRO A 153 -1.28 -9.29 -11.60
CA PRO A 153 -2.06 -10.42 -11.12
C PRO A 153 -3.53 -9.99 -11.06
N PHE A 154 -4.09 -9.61 -12.20
CA PHE A 154 -5.55 -9.54 -12.33
C PHE A 154 -5.93 -10.28 -13.61
N ARG A 155 -6.10 -11.59 -13.49
CA ARG A 155 -7.03 -12.31 -14.37
C ARG A 155 -8.38 -11.61 -14.19
N THR A 156 -8.84 -10.95 -15.23
CA THR A 156 -10.25 -10.60 -15.36
C THR A 156 -11.06 -11.89 -15.18
N ARG A 157 -11.84 -11.98 -14.11
CA ARG A 157 -13.00 -12.88 -14.09
C ARG A 157 -13.98 -12.32 -15.12
N SER A 158 -13.85 -12.73 -16.37
CA SER A 158 -14.93 -12.56 -17.34
C SER A 158 -16.09 -13.47 -16.89
N GLY A 159 -17.27 -12.87 -16.85
CA GLY A 159 -18.48 -13.53 -16.40
C GLY A 159 -19.02 -14.59 -17.35
N SER A 160 -19.92 -15.39 -16.78
CA SER A 160 -21.08 -16.07 -17.36
C SER A 160 -20.96 -16.68 -18.75
N ALA A 161 -21.03 -18.01 -18.78
CA ALA A 161 -21.81 -18.72 -19.78
C ALA A 161 -22.93 -19.49 -19.07
N SER A 162 -24.10 -18.86 -18.96
CA SER A 162 -25.37 -19.55 -18.79
C SER A 162 -25.54 -20.50 -19.97
N ARG A 163 -25.36 -21.80 -19.77
CA ARG A 163 -25.77 -22.81 -20.74
C ARG A 163 -27.18 -23.26 -20.41
N ILE A 164 -28.13 -22.60 -21.05
CA ILE A 164 -29.48 -23.12 -21.29
C ILE A 164 -29.32 -24.40 -22.12
N LEU A 165 -29.76 -25.54 -21.57
CA LEU A 165 -30.12 -26.71 -22.36
C LEU A 165 -31.57 -27.07 -22.01
N ARG A 166 -32.39 -27.06 -23.06
CA ARG A 166 -33.83 -27.35 -23.06
C ARG A 166 -34.09 -28.84 -22.81
N SER A 167 -35.04 -29.10 -21.91
CA SER A 167 -36.20 -30.02 -22.04
C SER A 167 -36.02 -31.35 -22.80
N SER A 168 -36.24 -32.47 -22.11
CA SER A 168 -37.25 -33.46 -22.54
C SER A 168 -37.66 -34.44 -21.41
N ARG A 169 -38.96 -34.79 -21.39
CA ARG A 169 -39.69 -35.87 -20.67
C ARG A 169 -40.37 -35.58 -19.32
N SER A 170 -41.63 -35.11 -19.42
CA SER A 170 -42.92 -35.68 -18.97
C SER A 170 -43.13 -36.31 -17.56
N PRO A 171 -44.40 -36.29 -17.06
CA PRO A 171 -44.71 -36.09 -15.65
C PRO A 171 -45.18 -37.34 -14.91
N SER A 172 -45.04 -37.34 -13.59
CA SER A 172 -45.86 -38.15 -12.68
C SER A 172 -46.17 -37.34 -11.41
N ALA A 173 -47.45 -37.33 -11.05
CA ALA A 173 -48.05 -36.77 -9.83
C ALA A 173 -49.12 -37.79 -9.37
N PRO A 174 -49.79 -37.66 -8.20
CA PRO A 174 -49.47 -36.96 -6.95
C PRO A 174 -49.67 -37.84 -5.68
N SER A 175 -49.32 -37.33 -4.49
CA SER A 175 -50.10 -37.54 -3.26
C SER A 175 -49.73 -36.42 -2.26
N ALA A 176 -50.61 -35.46 -1.98
CA ALA A 176 -51.72 -35.49 -1.02
C ALA A 176 -51.24 -35.66 0.44
N GLY A 177 -51.25 -34.55 1.19
CA GLY A 177 -50.96 -34.57 2.63
C GLY A 177 -50.73 -33.17 3.24
N SER A 178 -51.81 -32.41 3.43
CA SER A 178 -51.92 -31.33 4.43
C SER A 178 -53.05 -31.77 5.39
N PRO A 179 -53.06 -31.41 6.69
CA PRO A 179 -53.14 -29.99 7.08
C PRO A 179 -52.66 -29.56 8.50
N ARG A 180 -52.67 -28.23 8.68
CA ARG A 180 -52.91 -27.42 9.92
C ARG A 180 -51.79 -27.34 10.99
N ARG A 181 -51.14 -26.17 11.23
CA ARG A 181 -51.55 -24.87 11.88
C ARG A 181 -51.36 -24.88 13.42
N PRO A 182 -51.29 -23.72 14.11
CA PRO A 182 -50.22 -22.70 14.20
C PRO A 182 -49.80 -22.46 15.68
N SER A 183 -48.93 -21.49 15.99
CA SER A 183 -49.02 -20.56 17.15
C SER A 183 -47.69 -19.79 17.33
N THR A 184 -47.70 -18.44 17.24
CA THR A 184 -47.52 -17.45 18.35
C THR A 184 -46.06 -17.30 18.82
N SER A 185 -45.44 -16.14 19.04
CA SER A 185 -45.89 -14.76 19.23
C SER A 185 -44.71 -13.80 19.01
N ALA A 186 -45.05 -12.58 18.58
CA ALA A 186 -44.23 -11.39 18.70
C ALA A 186 -44.25 -10.84 20.15
N THR A 187 -43.24 -10.06 20.55
CA THR A 187 -43.36 -8.62 20.93
C THR A 187 -42.31 -8.18 21.96
N MET A 188 -41.60 -7.11 21.56
CA MET A 188 -40.98 -5.97 22.29
C MET A 188 -41.01 -5.89 23.82
N ARG A 189 -39.92 -5.33 24.37
CA ARG A 189 -39.82 -4.05 25.16
C ARG A 189 -38.34 -3.88 25.57
N SER A 190 -37.61 -2.84 25.15
CA SER A 190 -37.59 -1.44 25.62
C SER A 190 -37.36 -1.28 27.13
N SER A 191 -36.16 -0.82 27.51
CA SER A 191 -35.95 -0.08 28.75
C SER A 191 -34.79 0.91 28.59
N THR A 192 -35.14 2.16 28.30
CA THR A 192 -34.36 3.35 28.59
C THR A 192 -34.70 3.84 30.01
N CYS A 193 -33.68 4.11 30.83
CA CYS A 193 -33.74 5.03 31.98
C CYS A 193 -32.28 5.49 32.23
N ARG A 194 -31.89 6.75 31.95
CA ARG A 194 -31.90 7.93 32.85
C ARG A 194 -31.38 7.58 34.26
N ALA A 195 -30.47 8.31 34.92
CA ALA A 195 -29.99 9.67 34.73
C ALA A 195 -28.76 9.96 35.64
N ARG A 196 -28.10 11.11 35.37
CA ARG A 196 -27.41 12.05 36.30
C ARG A 196 -26.11 11.55 36.99
N ALA A 197 -24.95 12.11 36.65
CA ALA A 197 -24.41 13.43 37.03
C ALA A 197 -23.86 13.51 38.47
N ARG A 198 -22.54 13.71 38.62
CA ARG A 198 -21.90 14.87 39.30
C ARG A 198 -20.40 14.62 39.59
N ARG A 199 -19.61 15.68 39.33
CA ARG A 199 -18.50 16.28 40.12
C ARG A 199 -17.28 15.38 40.44
N ALA A 200 -16.08 15.71 39.96
CA ALA A 200 -15.16 16.79 40.36
C ALA A 200 -14.27 16.44 41.58
N CYS A 201 -12.99 16.79 41.43
CA CYS A 201 -11.89 16.83 42.39
C CYS A 201 -11.14 15.51 42.70
N GLY A 202 -9.82 15.60 42.49
CA GLY A 202 -8.78 14.60 42.68
C GLY A 202 -7.58 15.06 41.87
#